data_AF-A0A0R2VAR7-F1
#
_entry.id   AF-A0A0R2VAR7-F1
#
_cell.length_a   1.000
_cell.length_b   1.000
_cell.length_c   1.000
_cell.angle_alpha   90.00
_cell.angle_beta   90.00
_cell.angle_gamma   90.00
#
_symmetry.space_group_name_H-M   'P 1'
#
loop_
_entity.id
_entity.type
_entity.pdbx_description
1 polymer ?
#
loop_
_entity_poly.entity_id
_entity_poly.type
_entity_poly.pdbx_seq_one_letter_code
_entity_poly.pdbx_strand_id
1 'polypeptide(L)' 'MYERFLIYFLSHTTEFVIGALSLSIGIVFISIIFVLFDKPVSAGEAKPHKNKNKKELKIKYSKEFLKRVKGIDLDLR' A
#
# COMPACT_ATOMS: atom_id res chain seq x y z
N MET A 1 43.13 -1.33 -10.62
CA MET A 1 42.05 -1.07 -9.63
C MET A 1 41.14 -2.28 -9.43
N TYR A 2 40.71 -2.93 -10.51
CA TYR A 2 39.81 -4.10 -10.48
C TYR A 2 40.32 -5.27 -9.62
N GLU A 3 41.61 -5.61 -9.75
CA GLU A 3 42.27 -6.66 -8.95
C GLU A 3 42.17 -6.42 -7.43
N ARG A 4 42.35 -5.17 -6.99
CA ARG A 4 42.27 -4.83 -5.56
C ARG A 4 40.84 -4.97 -5.02
N PHE A 5 39.85 -4.64 -5.84
CA PHE A 5 38.45 -4.82 -5.51
C PHE A 5 38.07 -6.30 -5.40
N LEU A 6 38.52 -7.13 -6.36
CA LEU A 6 38.27 -8.57 -6.34
C LEU A 6 38.90 -9.24 -5.11
N ILE A 7 40.14 -8.89 -4.78
CA ILE A 7 40.83 -9.44 -3.59
C ILE A 7 40.09 -9.03 -2.31
N TYR A 8 39.65 -7.78 -2.22
CA TYR A 8 38.86 -7.29 -1.07
C TYR A 8 37.52 -8.02 -0.97
N PHE A 9 36.82 -8.19 -2.09
CA PHE A 9 35.53 -8.88 -2.14
C PHE A 9 35.66 -10.37 -1.79
N LEU A 10 36.68 -11.07 -2.31
CA LEU A 10 36.94 -12.48 -2.00
C LEU A 10 37.30 -12.68 -0.53
N SER A 11 38.12 -11.77 0.03
CA SER A 11 38.54 -11.86 1.44
C SER A 11 37.41 -11.56 2.42
N HIS A 12 36.44 -10.72 2.04
CA HIS A 12 35.33 -10.31 2.90
C HIS A 12 33.98 -10.89 2.41
N THR A 13 34.01 -11.96 1.62
CA THR A 13 32.77 -12.59 1.11
C THR A 13 31.90 -13.10 2.26
N THR A 14 32.52 -13.65 3.30
CA THR A 14 31.83 -14.11 4.51
C THR A 14 31.16 -12.96 5.26
N GLU A 15 31.84 -11.84 5.43
CA GLU A 15 31.28 -10.63 6.05
C GLU A 15 30.12 -10.07 5.24
N PHE A 16 30.21 -10.11 3.90
CA PHE A 16 29.12 -9.70 3.02
C PHE A 16 27.88 -10.57 3.21
N VAL A 17 28.05 -11.90 3.30
CA VAL A 17 26.96 -12.86 3.55
C VAL A 17 26.33 -12.61 4.92
N ILE A 18 27.15 -12.43 5.96
CA ILE A 18 26.68 -12.13 7.32
C ILE A 18 25.96 -10.77 7.36
N GLY A 19 26.46 -9.78 6.63
CA GLY A 19 25.85 -8.46 6.49
C GLY A 19 24.48 -8.54 5.82
N ALA A 20 24.37 -9.24 4.69
CA ALA A 20 23.10 -9.44 4.01
C ALA A 20 22.08 -10.21 4.89
N LEU A 21 22.56 -11.24 5.60
CA LEU A 21 21.73 -12.03 6.52
C LEU A 21 21.20 -11.17 7.68
N SER A 22 22.07 -10.40 8.32
CA SER A 22 21.70 -9.51 9.42
C SER A 22 20.76 -8.39 8.97
N LEU A 23 20.95 -7.83 7.76
CA LEU A 23 20.03 -6.85 7.16
C LEU A 23 18.64 -7.46 6.94
N SER A 24 18.57 -8.68 6.39
CA SER A 24 17.31 -9.39 6.17
C SER A 24 16.55 -9.60 7.47
N ILE A 25 17.24 -10.07 8.52
CA ILE A 25 16.67 -10.25 9.85
C ILE A 25 16.22 -8.89 10.44
N GLY A 26 17.05 -7.85 10.30
CA GLY A 26 16.75 -6.50 10.80
C GLY A 26 15.46 -5.92 10.21
N ILE A 27 15.24 -6.06 8.90
CA ILE A 27 14.01 -5.60 8.23
C ILE A 27 12.78 -6.32 8.78
N VAL A 28 12.88 -7.62 9.06
CA VAL A 28 11.78 -8.39 9.66
C VAL A 28 11.45 -7.87 11.06
N PHE A 29 12.45 -7.62 11.91
CA PHE A 29 12.22 -7.04 13.23
C PHE A 29 11.59 -5.64 13.15
N ILE A 30 12.09 -4.79 12.25
CA ILE A 30 11.51 -3.45 12.03
C ILE A 30 10.04 -3.58 11.59
N SER A 31 9.73 -4.53 10.71
CA SER A 31 8.35 -4.79 10.28
C SER A 31 7.44 -5.25 11.43
N ILE A 32 7.94 -6.12 12.31
CA ILE A 32 7.17 -6.57 13.49
C ILE A 32 6.94 -5.40 14.45
N ILE A 33 7.99 -4.61 14.75
CA ILE A 33 7.88 -3.42 15.60
C ILE A 33 6.90 -2.43 14.98
N PHE A 34 6.99 -2.18 13.68
CA PHE A 34 6.07 -1.30 12.96
C PHE A 34 4.62 -1.75 13.14
N VAL A 35 4.31 -3.03 12.92
CA VAL A 35 2.96 -3.59 13.11
C VAL A 35 2.49 -3.50 14.57
N LEU A 36 3.38 -3.69 15.54
CA LEU A 36 3.03 -3.63 16.97
C LEU A 36 2.81 -2.20 17.48
N PHE A 37 3.60 -1.23 16.98
CA PHE A 37 3.51 0.17 17.39
C PHE A 37 2.47 0.96 16.59
N ASP A 38 2.11 0.49 15.39
CA ASP A 38 0.95 0.96 14.65
C ASP A 38 -0.31 0.43 15.35
N LYS A 39 -0.67 1.09 16.47
CA LYS A 39 -2.03 1.04 17.03
C LYS A 39 -3.01 1.27 15.86
N PRO A 40 -4.24 0.75 15.89
CA PRO A 40 -5.21 0.94 14.82
C PRO A 40 -5.70 2.40 14.79
N VAL A 41 -4.84 3.36 14.46
CA VAL A 41 -5.20 4.70 14.04
C VAL A 41 -5.53 4.58 12.57
N SER A 42 -6.73 4.05 12.36
CA SER A 42 -7.41 3.95 11.07
C SER A 42 -6.72 3.02 10.06
N ALA A 43 -7.48 2.04 9.58
CA ALA A 43 -7.30 1.42 8.29
C ALA A 43 -7.26 2.51 7.19
N GLY A 44 -6.10 3.14 7.00
CA GLY A 44 -6.05 4.47 6.43
C GLY A 44 -4.80 4.79 5.61
N GLU A 45 -3.86 3.87 5.40
CA GLU A 45 -2.73 4.16 4.50
C GLU A 45 -2.12 2.94 3.78
N ALA A 46 -2.88 1.87 3.59
CA ALA A 46 -2.81 1.22 2.28
C ALA A 46 -3.57 2.15 1.33
N LYS A 47 -2.88 2.88 0.46
CA LYS A 47 -3.53 3.50 -0.70
C LYS A 47 -3.85 2.36 -1.68
N PRO A 48 -5.08 1.81 -1.78
CA PRO A 48 -5.50 1.31 -3.07
C PRO A 48 -5.50 2.56 -3.94
N HIS A 49 -4.65 2.56 -4.97
CA HIS A 49 -4.63 3.51 -6.07
C HIS A 49 -5.85 4.45 -6.05
N LYS A 50 -5.71 5.61 -5.37
CA LYS A 50 -6.84 6.51 -5.10
C LYS A 50 -7.25 7.08 -6.45
N ASN A 51 -8.16 6.38 -7.11
CA ASN A 51 -8.78 6.82 -8.35
C ASN A 51 -9.49 8.13 -7.99
N LYS A 52 -8.88 9.26 -8.37
CA LYS A 52 -9.37 10.62 -8.08
C LYS A 52 -10.60 10.92 -8.94
N ASN A 53 -11.66 10.15 -8.79
CA ASN A 53 -12.95 10.41 -9.42
C ASN A 53 -14.10 9.93 -8.52
N LYS A 54 -14.15 10.40 -7.27
CA LYS A 54 -15.45 10.68 -6.65
C LYS A 54 -15.82 12.12 -6.98
N LYS A 55 -16.11 12.37 -8.27
CA LYS A 55 -17.13 13.36 -8.59
C LYS A 55 -18.42 12.67 -8.18
N GLU A 56 -19.11 13.20 -7.18
CA GLU A 56 -20.52 12.85 -6.98
C GLU A 56 -21.20 13.08 -8.33
N LEU A 57 -21.49 11.99 -9.04
CA LEU A 57 -22.29 12.04 -10.25
C LEU A 57 -23.67 12.43 -9.77
N LYS A 58 -23.96 13.74 -9.75
CA LYS A 58 -25.33 14.24 -9.73
C LYS A 58 -25.98 13.74 -11.02
N ILE A 59 -26.51 12.53 -10.98
CA ILE A 59 -27.27 11.94 -12.08
C ILE A 59 -28.52 12.81 -12.21
N LYS A 60 -28.53 13.70 -13.22
CA LYS A 60 -29.71 14.49 -13.55
C LYS A 60 -30.67 13.59 -14.31
N TYR A 61 -31.72 13.14 -13.63
CA TYR A 61 -32.79 12.40 -14.29
C TYR A 61 -33.69 13.35 -15.09
N SER A 62 -34.22 12.86 -16.21
CA SER A 62 -35.23 13.60 -16.99
C SER A 62 -36.50 13.81 -16.15
N LYS A 63 -37.20 14.93 -16.35
CA LYS A 63 -38.46 15.23 -15.66
C LYS A 63 -39.53 14.15 -15.92
N GLU A 64 -39.51 13.56 -17.12
CA GLU A 64 -40.29 12.40 -17.53
C GLU A 64 -40.05 11.16 -16.66
N PHE A 65 -38.80 10.92 -16.28
CA PHE A 65 -38.40 9.79 -15.44
C PHE A 65 -38.85 10.01 -13.99
N LEU A 66 -38.58 11.19 -13.43
CA LEU A 66 -38.99 11.53 -12.06
C LEU A 66 -40.50 11.44 -11.88
N LYS A 67 -41.29 11.81 -12.90
CA LYS A 67 -42.76 11.73 -12.85
C LYS A 67 -43.25 10.28 -12.77
N ARG A 68 -42.55 9.33 -13.41
CA ARG A 68 -42.88 7.89 -13.38
C ARG A 68 -42.43 7.21 -12.09
N VAL A 69 -41.28 7.63 -11.54
CA VAL A 69 -40.66 7.00 -10.36
C VAL A 69 -41.19 7.59 -9.04
N LYS A 70 -41.93 8.70 -9.07
CA LYS A 70 -42.51 9.37 -7.87
C LYS A 70 -43.40 8.49 -6.97
N GLY A 71 -43.80 7.29 -7.41
CA GLY A 71 -44.57 6.32 -6.63
C GLY A 71 -43.93 4.94 -6.48
N ILE A 72 -42.69 4.76 -6.92
CA ILE A 72 -41.95 3.49 -6.78
C ILE A 72 -40.84 3.76 -5.78
N ASP A 73 -41.03 3.28 -4.55
CA ASP A 73 -40.00 3.36 -3.52
C ASP A 73 -38.89 2.39 -3.89
N LEU A 74 -37.85 2.90 -4.54
CA LEU A 74 -36.69 2.13 -4.95
C LEU A 74 -35.74 2.12 -3.75
N ASP A 75 -35.94 1.17 -2.85
CA ASP A 75 -35.09 0.96 -1.68
C ASP A 75 -33.74 0.40 -2.15
N LEU A 76 -32.79 1.30 -2.44
CA LEU A 76 -31.39 0.93 -2.67
C LEU A 76 -30.70 0.75 -1.32
N ARG A 77 -30.61 -0.51 -0.86
CA ARG A 77 -29.66 -0.91 0.19
C ARG A 77 -28.22 -0.90 -0.32
#